data_AF-A0A5A5RKM2-F1
#
_entry.id   AF-A0A5A5RKM2-F1
#
_cell.length_a   1.000
_cell.length_b   1.000
_cell.length_c   1.000
_cell.angle_alpha   90.00
_cell.angle_beta   90.00
_cell.angle_gamma   90.00
#
_symmetry.space_group_name_H-M   'P 1'
#
loop_
_entity.id
_entity.type
_entity.pdbx_description
1 polymer ?
#
loop_
_entity_poly.entity_id
_entity_poly.type
_entity_poly.pdbx_seq_one_letter_code
_entity_poly.pdbx_strand_id
1 'polypeptide(L)'
;MSLASCLVSTSNLNYEQLIWNLFREIGEEQERIEILDWYHLIENLYKVGGSFHRIEEVKCFLWKGEVDDAISCFEGWSEPQVENFITYLNKHKHRIVNYGYFQEEGISIGSGSGSSQVKQIGFRVKIAGASWNSGNVPQVLRHRCAYLNGSLF
;
A
#
# COMPACT_ATOMS: atom_id res chain seq x y z
N MET A 1 13.07 6.34 18.92
CA MET A 1 11.82 5.55 18.95
C MET A 1 12.13 4.25 18.24
N SER A 2 11.99 3.09 18.88
CA SER A 2 12.19 1.81 18.17
C SER A 2 11.01 1.61 17.22
N LEU A 3 11.24 1.29 15.94
CA LEU A 3 10.17 1.01 14.97
C LEU A 3 9.23 -0.10 15.45
N ALA A 4 9.69 -0.96 16.38
CA ALA A 4 8.92 -2.04 16.97
C ALA A 4 7.69 -1.61 17.80
N SER A 5 7.59 -0.33 18.21
CA SER A 5 6.45 0.16 19.00
C SER A 5 5.45 1.01 18.19
N CYS A 6 5.67 1.21 16.88
CA CYS A 6 4.81 2.05 16.06
C CYS A 6 3.79 1.22 15.26
N LEU A 7 2.55 1.69 15.19
CA LEU A 7 1.54 1.11 14.31
C LEU A 7 1.86 1.47 12.85
N VAL A 8 2.14 0.46 12.03
CA VAL A 8 2.36 0.65 10.60
C VAL A 8 1.07 0.34 9.85
N SER A 9 0.61 1.29 9.04
CA SER A 9 -0.50 1.05 8.10
C SER A 9 -0.02 1.23 6.67
N THR A 10 -0.64 0.49 5.76
CA THR A 10 -0.46 0.59 4.30
C THR A 10 -1.84 0.57 3.66
N SER A 11 -2.08 1.38 2.64
CA SER A 11 -3.42 1.53 2.05
C SER A 11 -3.40 1.66 0.54
N ASN A 12 -4.46 1.19 -0.11
CA ASN A 12 -4.68 1.26 -1.55
C ASN A 12 -5.63 2.41 -1.93
N LEU A 13 -5.36 3.04 -3.09
CA LEU A 13 -6.01 4.25 -3.63
C LEU A 13 -7.53 4.34 -3.50
N ASN A 14 -8.24 3.22 -3.62
CA ASN A 14 -9.71 3.21 -3.62
C ASN A 14 -10.34 3.44 -2.23
N TYR A 15 -9.58 3.26 -1.14
CA TYR A 15 -10.10 3.38 0.24
C TYR A 15 -9.12 4.06 1.20
N GLU A 16 -8.03 4.65 0.71
CA GLU A 16 -6.95 5.21 1.55
C GLU A 16 -7.48 6.10 2.64
N GLN A 17 -8.34 7.06 2.27
CA GLN A 17 -8.86 8.02 3.23
C GLN A 17 -9.63 7.35 4.37
N LEU A 18 -10.39 6.29 4.10
CA LEU A 18 -11.16 5.60 5.14
C LEU A 18 -10.26 4.81 6.10
N ILE A 19 -9.22 4.14 5.57
CA ILE A 19 -8.28 3.39 6.41
C ILE A 19 -7.49 4.35 7.31
N TRP A 20 -6.94 5.44 6.76
CA TRP A 20 -6.22 6.41 7.56
C TRP A 20 -7.12 7.14 8.57
N ASN A 21 -8.37 7.42 8.22
CA ASN A 21 -9.34 7.97 9.17
C ASN A 21 -9.52 7.05 10.38
N LEU A 22 -9.64 5.74 10.15
CA LEU A 22 -9.74 4.76 11.23
C LEU A 22 -8.45 4.70 12.07
N PHE A 23 -7.27 4.68 11.45
CA PHE A 23 -6.01 4.62 12.19
C PHE A 23 -5.77 5.85 13.07
N ARG A 24 -6.29 7.02 12.69
CA ARG A 24 -6.29 8.22 13.54
C ARG A 24 -7.09 8.06 14.82
N GLU A 25 -8.05 7.13 14.87
CA GLU A 25 -8.82 6.82 16.09
C GLU A 25 -8.12 5.78 16.99
N ILE A 26 -7.12 5.07 16.47
CA ILE A 26 -6.46 3.94 17.16
C ILE A 26 -5.18 4.38 17.88
N GLY A 27 -4.45 5.38 17.37
CA GLY A 27 -3.21 5.84 17.97
C GLY A 27 -2.80 7.25 17.56
N GLU A 28 -2.01 7.90 18.41
CA GLU A 28 -1.52 9.26 18.18
C GLU A 28 -0.49 9.33 17.04
N GLU A 29 -0.24 10.52 16.49
CA GLU A 29 0.63 10.67 15.30
C GLU A 29 2.05 10.19 15.55
N GLN A 30 2.59 10.49 16.74
CA GLN A 30 3.89 9.99 17.19
C GLN A 30 3.97 8.47 17.40
N GLU A 31 2.84 7.75 17.46
CA GLU A 31 2.79 6.31 17.71
C GLU A 31 2.53 5.50 16.43
N ARG A 32 2.38 6.18 15.28
CA ARG A 32 2.04 5.54 14.01
C ARG A 32 2.97 5.98 12.88
N ILE A 33 3.17 5.08 11.94
CA ILE A 33 3.87 5.36 10.68
C ILE A 33 2.90 5.04 9.56
N GLU A 34 2.57 6.08 8.79
CA GLU A 34 1.69 5.97 7.63
C GLU A 34 2.54 5.80 6.38
N ILE A 35 2.52 4.60 5.78
CA ILE A 35 3.30 4.28 4.59
C ILE A 35 2.37 4.20 3.38
N LEU A 36 2.68 4.98 2.34
CA LEU A 36 2.00 4.86 1.05
C LEU A 36 2.37 3.53 0.41
N ASP A 37 1.38 2.77 -0.07
CA ASP A 37 1.61 1.46 -0.68
C ASP A 37 2.52 1.56 -1.90
N TRP A 38 3.68 0.88 -1.82
CA TRP A 38 4.69 0.89 -2.87
C TRP A 38 4.15 0.45 -4.23
N TYR A 39 3.32 -0.60 -4.29
CA TYR A 39 2.83 -1.13 -5.57
C TYR A 39 1.85 -0.17 -6.24
N HIS A 40 1.02 0.54 -5.47
CA HIS A 40 0.14 1.58 -6.01
C HIS A 40 0.89 2.82 -6.45
N LEU A 41 1.92 3.23 -5.69
CA LEU A 41 2.81 4.31 -6.10
C LEU A 41 3.45 4.00 -7.47
N ILE A 42 3.95 2.78 -7.64
CA ILE A 42 4.57 2.34 -8.90
C ILE A 42 3.55 2.15 -10.03
N GLU A 43 2.34 1.66 -9.75
CA GLU A 43 1.27 1.59 -10.75
C GLU A 43 0.92 2.98 -11.29
N ASN A 44 0.85 4.00 -10.42
CA ASN A 44 0.63 5.38 -10.84
C ASN A 44 1.81 5.94 -11.65
N LEU A 45 3.05 5.60 -11.29
CA LEU A 45 4.21 5.98 -12.09
C LEU A 45 4.14 5.40 -13.50
N TYR A 46 3.77 4.11 -13.65
CA TYR A 46 3.64 3.51 -14.99
C TYR A 46 2.54 4.15 -15.85
N LYS A 47 1.49 4.73 -15.23
CA LYS A 47 0.46 5.50 -15.95
C LYS A 47 0.99 6.81 -16.55
N VAL A 48 2.10 7.34 -16.04
CA VAL A 48 2.76 8.53 -16.61
C VAL A 48 3.39 8.21 -17.97
N GLY A 49 3.87 6.98 -18.17
CA GLY A 49 4.53 6.56 -19.40
C GLY A 49 5.90 7.24 -19.59
N GLY A 50 6.31 7.42 -20.85
CA GLY A 50 7.63 7.96 -21.21
C GLY A 50 8.70 6.88 -21.41
N SER A 51 9.97 7.25 -21.28
CA SER A 51 11.08 6.31 -21.48
C SER A 51 11.22 5.36 -20.29
N PHE A 52 11.53 4.10 -20.56
CA PHE A 52 11.80 3.12 -19.52
C PHE A 52 12.95 3.56 -18.60
N HIS A 53 13.97 4.23 -19.16
CA HIS A 53 15.08 4.76 -18.38
C HIS A 53 14.63 5.76 -17.31
N ARG A 54 13.77 6.74 -17.67
CA ARG A 54 13.22 7.71 -16.72
C ARG A 54 12.36 7.02 -15.67
N ILE A 55 11.54 6.05 -16.06
CA ILE A 55 10.71 5.30 -15.11
C ILE A 55 11.59 4.59 -14.06
N GLU A 56 12.67 3.91 -14.48
CA GLU A 56 13.58 3.24 -13.55
C GLU A 56 14.36 4.23 -12.67
N GLU A 57 14.76 5.38 -13.20
CA GLU A 57 15.40 6.45 -12.41
C GLU A 57 14.45 6.98 -11.32
N VAL A 58 13.21 7.33 -11.68
CA VAL A 58 12.19 7.78 -10.73
C VAL A 58 11.90 6.70 -9.69
N LYS A 59 11.83 5.43 -10.09
CA LYS A 59 11.69 4.30 -9.15
C LYS A 59 12.83 4.26 -8.14
N CYS A 60 14.08 4.47 -8.56
CA CYS A 60 15.24 4.47 -7.66
C CYS A 60 15.15 5.56 -6.60
N PHE A 61 14.75 6.77 -7.00
CA PHE A 61 14.54 7.89 -6.07
C PHE A 61 13.39 7.60 -5.09
N LEU A 62 12.23 7.20 -5.61
CA LEU A 62 11.06 6.88 -4.78
C LEU A 62 11.33 5.72 -3.81
N TRP A 63 12.11 4.71 -4.20
CA TRP A 63 12.49 3.58 -3.34
C TRP A 63 13.25 4.02 -2.08
N LYS A 64 14.00 5.12 -2.16
CA LYS A 64 14.75 5.71 -1.05
C LYS A 64 13.98 6.80 -0.29
N GLY A 65 12.78 7.15 -0.75
CA GLY A 65 12.00 8.27 -0.20
C GLY A 65 12.41 9.64 -0.74
N GLU A 66 13.22 9.69 -1.80
CA GLU A 66 13.76 10.91 -2.41
C GLU A 66 12.73 11.55 -3.36
N VAL A 67 11.65 12.11 -2.80
CA VAL A 67 10.48 12.59 -3.59
C VAL A 67 10.81 13.79 -4.47
N ASP A 68 11.64 14.72 -3.99
CA ASP A 68 11.96 15.93 -4.75
C ASP A 68 12.84 15.61 -5.97
N ASP A 69 13.80 14.70 -5.82
CA ASP A 69 14.62 14.19 -6.93
C ASP A 69 13.75 13.45 -7.97
N ALA A 70 12.81 12.62 -7.49
CA ALA A 70 11.83 11.97 -8.35
C ALA A 70 10.95 12.96 -9.16
N ILE A 71 10.54 14.08 -8.54
CA ILE A 71 9.79 15.15 -9.22
C ILE A 71 10.67 15.85 -10.26
N SER A 72 11.95 16.05 -9.96
CA SER A 72 12.90 16.76 -10.83
C SER A 72 13.13 16.02 -12.16
N CYS A 73 12.98 14.70 -12.19
CA CYS A 73 13.02 13.90 -13.43
C CYS A 73 11.94 14.28 -14.47
N PHE A 74 10.91 15.02 -14.06
CA PHE A 74 9.80 15.47 -14.91
C PHE A 74 9.90 16.95 -15.32
N GLU A 75 11.00 17.64 -14.99
CA GLU A 75 11.19 19.04 -15.38
C GLU A 75 11.04 19.26 -16.89
N GLY A 76 10.33 20.33 -17.25
CA GLY A 76 10.05 20.68 -18.65
C GLY A 76 9.01 19.80 -19.35
N TRP A 77 8.37 18.85 -18.65
CA TRP A 77 7.35 17.98 -19.21
C TRP A 77 5.95 18.33 -18.67
N SER A 78 5.17 19.09 -19.45
CA SER A 78 3.81 19.54 -19.08
C SER A 78 2.74 18.74 -19.83
N GLU A 79 2.58 17.50 -19.43
CA GLU A 79 1.46 16.65 -19.85
C GLU A 79 0.53 16.40 -18.65
N PRO A 80 -0.80 16.28 -18.84
CA PRO A 80 -1.74 16.12 -17.73
C PRO A 80 -1.43 14.93 -16.82
N GLN A 81 -0.96 13.81 -17.37
CA GLN A 81 -0.56 12.63 -16.60
C GLN A 81 0.67 12.86 -15.72
N VAL A 82 1.60 13.71 -16.15
CA VAL A 82 2.80 14.10 -15.39
C VAL A 82 2.40 15.03 -14.25
N GLU A 83 1.61 16.06 -14.55
CA GLU A 83 1.12 17.02 -13.54
C GLU A 83 0.27 16.34 -12.46
N ASN A 84 -0.59 15.40 -12.87
CA ASN A 84 -1.37 14.57 -11.94
C ASN A 84 -0.46 13.73 -11.04
N PHE A 85 0.60 13.14 -11.59
CA PHE A 85 1.52 12.33 -10.80
C PHE A 85 2.38 13.19 -9.85
N ILE A 86 2.86 14.36 -10.28
CA ILE A 86 3.56 15.31 -9.40
C ILE A 86 2.63 15.78 -8.27
N THR A 87 1.37 16.08 -8.58
CA THR A 87 0.37 16.44 -7.56
C THR A 87 0.14 15.31 -6.58
N TYR A 88 0.07 14.07 -7.07
CA TYR A 88 -0.03 12.86 -6.26
C TYR A 88 1.19 12.68 -5.35
N LEU A 89 2.41 12.81 -5.87
CA LEU A 89 3.64 12.73 -5.07
C LEU A 89 3.65 13.80 -3.96
N ASN A 90 3.32 15.05 -4.28
CA ASN A 90 3.28 16.12 -3.29
C ASN A 90 2.24 15.88 -2.19
N LYS A 91 1.04 15.42 -2.56
CA LYS A 91 -0.02 15.09 -1.61
C LYS A 91 0.42 14.00 -0.62
N HIS A 92 1.18 13.02 -1.09
CA HIS A 92 1.58 11.86 -0.31
C HIS A 92 3.02 11.89 0.19
N LYS A 93 3.76 13.00 -0.02
CA LYS A 93 5.20 13.13 0.25
C LYS A 93 5.61 12.66 1.65
N HIS A 94 4.84 13.03 2.68
CA HIS A 94 5.10 12.64 4.08
C HIS A 94 4.93 11.13 4.38
N ARG A 95 4.31 10.38 3.46
CA ARG A 95 4.07 8.92 3.57
C ARG A 95 4.99 8.09 2.68
N ILE A 96 5.77 8.74 1.81
CA ILE A 96 6.77 8.09 0.96
C ILE A 96 8.05 8.01 1.78
N VAL A 97 8.32 6.82 2.33
CA VAL A 97 9.46 6.55 3.20
C VAL A 97 10.63 5.92 2.41
N ASN A 98 11.74 5.64 3.08
CA ASN A 98 12.77 4.77 2.52
C ASN A 98 12.28 3.31 2.52
N TYR A 99 11.63 2.90 1.43
CA TYR A 99 11.05 1.57 1.29
C TYR A 99 12.10 0.45 1.38
N GLY A 100 13.31 0.68 0.87
CA GLY A 100 14.41 -0.29 0.98
C GLY A 100 14.75 -0.59 2.43
N TYR A 101 14.97 0.45 3.23
CA TYR A 101 15.25 0.32 4.67
C TYR A 101 14.10 -0.39 5.40
N PHE A 102 12.85 0.02 5.17
CA PHE A 102 11.70 -0.59 5.85
C PHE A 102 11.51 -2.07 5.45
N GLN A 103 11.77 -2.42 4.19
CA GLN A 103 11.71 -3.80 3.73
C GLN A 103 12.81 -4.67 4.37
N GLU A 104 14.04 -4.16 4.50
CA GLU A 104 15.14 -4.85 5.17
C GLU A 104 14.86 -5.10 6.66
N GLU A 105 14.20 -4.15 7.33
CA GLU A 105 13.71 -4.29 8.71
C GLU A 105 12.48 -5.23 8.84
N GLY A 106 12.01 -5.81 7.74
CA GLY A 106 10.84 -6.71 7.74
C GLY A 106 9.50 -6.00 7.92
N ILE A 107 9.48 -4.66 7.79
CA ILE A 107 8.27 -3.86 7.88
C ILE A 107 7.53 -3.90 6.54
N SER A 108 6.21 -4.07 6.60
CA SER A 108 5.39 -4.11 5.40
C SER A 108 5.35 -2.74 4.69
N ILE A 109 5.76 -2.73 3.42
CA ILE A 109 5.76 -1.54 2.54
C ILE A 109 4.56 -1.48 1.58
N GLY A 110 3.67 -2.45 1.66
CA GLY A 110 2.50 -2.52 0.79
C GLY A 110 1.53 -3.61 1.20
N SER A 111 0.27 -3.40 0.85
CA SER A 111 -0.89 -4.24 1.15
C SER A 111 -0.95 -5.54 0.32
N GLY A 112 0.02 -5.79 -0.56
CA GLY A 112 0.05 -6.92 -1.48
C GLY A 112 -0.15 -8.28 -0.79
N SER A 113 0.50 -8.48 0.38
CA SER A 113 0.35 -9.70 1.17
C SER A 113 -1.09 -9.88 1.68
N GLY A 114 -1.64 -8.86 2.36
CA GLY A 114 -3.01 -8.90 2.87
C GLY A 114 -4.07 -9.01 1.77
N SER A 115 -3.95 -8.22 0.71
CA SER A 115 -4.89 -8.25 -0.43
C SER A 115 -4.86 -9.59 -1.18
N SER A 116 -3.70 -10.25 -1.26
CA SER A 116 -3.59 -11.60 -1.83
C SER A 116 -4.28 -12.65 -0.95
N GLN A 117 -4.16 -12.57 0.36
CA GLN A 117 -4.82 -13.48 1.30
C GLN A 117 -6.34 -13.30 1.26
N VAL A 118 -6.84 -12.06 1.23
CA VAL A 118 -8.27 -11.77 1.06
C VAL A 118 -8.79 -12.33 -0.27
N LYS A 119 -8.02 -12.22 -1.36
CA LYS A 119 -8.36 -12.86 -2.64
C LYS A 119 -8.43 -14.39 -2.52
N GLN A 120 -7.49 -15.02 -1.81
CA GLN A 120 -7.52 -16.47 -1.57
C GLN A 120 -8.75 -16.91 -0.77
N ILE A 121 -9.16 -16.13 0.25
CA ILE A 121 -10.43 -16.36 0.97
C ILE A 121 -11.60 -16.22 0.00
N GLY A 122 -11.63 -15.14 -0.79
CA GLY A 122 -12.66 -14.87 -1.79
C GLY A 122 -12.84 -16.01 -2.79
N PHE A 123 -11.75 -16.54 -3.35
CA PHE A 123 -11.78 -17.69 -4.27
C PHE A 123 -12.38 -18.97 -3.67
N ARG A 124 -12.39 -19.10 -2.34
CA ARG A 124 -12.92 -20.28 -1.64
C ARG A 124 -14.33 -20.07 -1.08
N VAL A 125 -14.70 -18.82 -0.79
CA VAL A 125 -15.99 -18.48 -0.18
C VAL A 125 -17.01 -17.99 -1.21
N LYS A 126 -16.56 -17.32 -2.27
CA LYS A 126 -17.42 -16.77 -3.33
C LYS A 126 -17.47 -17.72 -4.52
N ILE A 127 -18.30 -18.76 -4.42
CA ILE A 127 -18.60 -19.68 -5.52
C ILE A 127 -19.93 -19.32 -6.18
N ALA A 128 -20.06 -19.58 -7.48
CA ALA A 128 -21.27 -19.25 -8.23
C ALA A 128 -22.50 -19.97 -7.66
N GLY A 129 -23.59 -19.23 -7.46
CA GLY A 129 -24.86 -19.76 -6.96
C GLY A 129 -24.91 -20.04 -5.45
N ALA A 130 -23.83 -19.83 -4.69
CA ALA A 130 -23.86 -20.01 -3.24
C ALA A 130 -24.33 -18.76 -2.51
N SER A 131 -25.18 -18.97 -1.51
CA SER A 131 -25.55 -18.00 -0.48
C SER A 131 -25.15 -18.53 0.89
N TRP A 132 -24.73 -17.63 1.78
CA TRP A 132 -24.32 -17.99 3.13
C TRP A 132 -25.41 -17.58 4.14
N ASN A 133 -25.69 -18.44 5.11
CA ASN A 133 -26.37 -17.98 6.33
C ASN A 133 -25.41 -17.07 7.09
N SER A 134 -25.85 -15.84 7.41
CA SER A 134 -25.04 -14.83 8.08
C SER A 134 -24.41 -15.31 9.39
N GLY A 135 -25.10 -16.17 10.14
CA GLY A 135 -24.59 -16.76 11.38
C GLY A 135 -23.36 -17.65 11.21
N ASN A 136 -23.16 -18.22 10.02
CA ASN A 136 -22.06 -19.14 9.72
C ASN A 136 -20.84 -18.45 9.08
N VAL A 137 -21.02 -17.22 8.56
CA VAL A 137 -19.95 -16.48 7.89
C VAL A 137 -18.73 -16.27 8.81
N PRO A 138 -18.86 -15.85 10.08
CA PRO A 138 -17.71 -15.65 10.95
C PRO A 138 -16.87 -16.93 11.13
N GLN A 139 -17.52 -18.09 11.25
CA GLN A 139 -16.83 -19.37 11.41
C GLN A 139 -16.03 -19.74 10.16
N VAL A 140 -16.63 -19.62 8.98
CA VAL A 140 -15.96 -19.92 7.69
C VAL A 140 -14.76 -19.01 7.49
N LEU A 141 -14.90 -17.71 7.75
CA LEU A 141 -13.80 -16.75 7.69
C LEU A 141 -12.70 -17.11 8.69
N ARG A 142 -13.05 -17.41 9.95
CA ARG A 142 -12.08 -17.80 10.99
C ARG A 142 -11.26 -19.03 10.58
N HIS A 143 -11.90 -20.08 10.08
CA HIS A 143 -11.18 -21.28 9.63
C HIS A 143 -10.25 -20.98 8.46
N ARG A 144 -10.67 -20.14 7.50
CA ARG A 144 -9.82 -19.76 6.37
C ARG A 144 -8.65 -18.88 6.79
N CYS A 145 -8.85 -17.93 7.69
CA CYS A 145 -7.77 -17.13 8.26
C CYS A 145 -6.77 -18.02 9.03
N ALA A 146 -7.26 -18.92 9.88
CA ALA A 146 -6.40 -19.86 10.62
C ALA A 146 -5.57 -20.75 9.68
N TYR A 147 -6.17 -21.23 8.59
CA TYR A 147 -5.45 -21.98 7.56
C TYR A 147 -4.32 -21.16 6.92
N LEU A 148 -4.62 -19.94 6.46
CA LEU A 148 -3.64 -19.07 5.79
C LEU A 148 -2.53 -18.60 6.73
N ASN A 149 -2.84 -18.46 8.02
CA ASN A 149 -1.88 -18.10 9.06
C ASN A 149 -1.07 -19.31 9.57
N GLY A 150 -1.31 -20.52 9.04
CA GLY A 150 -0.64 -21.74 9.52
C GLY A 150 -1.03 -22.15 10.94
N SER A 151 -2.13 -21.61 11.48
CA SER A 151 -2.59 -21.80 12.87
C SER A 151 -3.79 -22.74 12.98
N LEU A 152 -3.95 -23.66 12.01
CA LEU A 152 -5.05 -24.61 12.01
C LEU A 152 -4.87 -25.74 13.05
N PHE A 153 -3.65 -25.91 13.56
CA PHE A 153 -3.23 -26.91 14.54
C PHE A 153 -2.29 -26.28 15.57
#